data_AF-A0A1A9NIR4-F1
#
_entry.id   AF-A0A1A9NIR4-F1
#
_cell.length_a   1.000
_cell.length_b   1.000
_cell.length_c   1.000
_cell.angle_alpha   90.00
_cell.angle_beta   90.00
_cell.angle_gamma   90.00
#
_symmetry.space_group_name_H-M   'P 1'
#
loop_
_entity.id
_entity.type
_entity.pdbx_description
1 polymer ?
#
loop_
_entity_poly.entity_id
_entity_poly.type
_entity_poly.pdbx_seq_one_letter_code
_entity_poly.pdbx_strand_id
1 'polypeptide(L)'
;MLAAKFIKRYPEKVHLLSSAFREKDLPRFAGHIHRLRGALGIFRAARAQAMAVVLEHKAQSGSSPSDAEFSCFMDELAGVASDLSLYLGSTSERSAPDQ
;
A
#
# COMPACT_ATOMS: atom_id res chain seq x y z
N MET A 1 -8.79 -2.74 15.24
CA MET A 1 -8.09 -3.59 14.24
C MET A 1 -7.06 -2.80 13.44
N LEU A 2 -5.92 -3.43 13.09
CA LEU A 2 -4.88 -2.84 12.23
C LEU A 2 -5.36 -2.61 10.79
N ALA A 3 -6.15 -3.54 10.23
CA ALA A 3 -6.75 -3.41 8.89
C ALA A 3 -7.63 -2.15 8.77
N ALA A 4 -8.53 -1.91 9.73
CA ALA A 4 -9.37 -0.71 9.73
C ALA A 4 -8.56 0.61 9.78
N LYS A 5 -7.46 0.62 10.55
CA LYS A 5 -6.54 1.78 10.59
C LYS A 5 -5.81 1.98 9.26
N PHE A 6 -5.42 0.88 8.59
CA PHE A 6 -4.79 0.94 7.28
C PHE A 6 -5.75 1.48 6.23
N ILE A 7 -6.96 0.93 6.12
CA ILE A 7 -7.99 1.38 5.18
C ILE A 7 -8.36 2.85 5.40
N LYS A 8 -8.54 3.28 6.66
CA LYS A 8 -8.82 4.69 6.97
C LYS A 8 -7.73 5.65 6.46
N ARG A 9 -6.46 5.23 6.49
CA ARG A 9 -5.31 6.04 6.05
C ARG A 9 -4.87 5.76 4.61
N TYR A 10 -5.54 4.85 3.93
CA TYR A 10 -5.15 4.39 2.60
C TYR A 10 -5.12 5.54 1.58
N PRO A 11 -6.17 6.40 1.46
CA PRO A 11 -6.17 7.49 0.48
C PRO A 11 -5.01 8.47 0.68
N GLU A 12 -4.69 8.81 1.93
CA GLU A 12 -3.57 9.69 2.28
C GLU A 12 -2.23 9.06 1.89
N LYS A 13 -2.02 7.78 2.19
CA LYS A 13 -0.79 7.06 1.85
C LYS A 13 -0.57 7.00 0.33
N VAL A 14 -1.63 6.72 -0.42
CA VAL A 14 -1.62 6.73 -1.89
C VAL A 14 -1.26 8.12 -2.40
N HIS A 15 -1.95 9.16 -1.91
CA HIS A 15 -1.71 10.53 -2.33
C HIS A 15 -0.25 10.95 -2.11
N LEU A 16 0.30 10.71 -0.91
CA LEU A 16 1.67 11.06 -0.56
C LEU A 16 2.70 10.32 -1.43
N LEU A 17 2.48 9.03 -1.69
CA LEU A 17 3.37 8.24 -2.54
C LEU A 17 3.31 8.73 -4.00
N SER A 18 2.11 8.93 -4.56
CA SER A 18 1.92 9.40 -5.94
C SER A 18 2.41 10.83 -6.16
N SER A 19 2.32 11.69 -5.14
CA SER A 19 2.91 13.04 -5.17
C SER A 19 4.44 12.96 -5.21
N ALA A 20 5.06 12.18 -4.32
CA ALA A 20 6.51 11.99 -4.32
C ALA A 20 7.04 11.41 -5.65
N PHE A 21 6.31 10.44 -6.21
CA PHE A 21 6.63 9.85 -7.51
C PHE A 21 6.60 10.90 -8.64
N ARG A 22 5.51 11.67 -8.76
CA ARG A 22 5.36 12.70 -9.80
C ARG A 22 6.37 13.83 -9.70
N GLU A 23 6.72 14.21 -8.47
CA GLU A 23 7.73 15.24 -8.19
C GLU A 23 9.17 14.71 -8.36
N LYS A 24 9.35 13.41 -8.62
CA LYS A 24 10.66 12.73 -8.69
C LYS A 24 11.49 12.92 -7.41
N ASP A 25 10.80 13.06 -6.28
CA ASP A 25 11.41 13.17 -4.94
C ASP A 25 11.72 11.76 -4.42
N LEU A 26 12.87 11.22 -4.85
CA LEU A 26 13.29 9.84 -4.52
C LEU A 26 13.41 9.58 -3.01
N PRO A 27 14.01 10.48 -2.19
CA PRO A 27 14.06 10.27 -0.74
C PRO A 27 12.67 10.18 -0.11
N ARG A 28 11.75 11.08 -0.49
CA ARG A 28 10.39 11.07 0.04
C ARG A 28 9.62 9.84 -0.42
N PHE A 29 9.76 9.47 -1.70
CA PHE A 29 9.17 8.26 -2.26
C PHE A 29 9.65 7.01 -1.50
N ALA A 30 10.96 6.86 -1.29
CA ALA A 30 11.56 5.76 -0.54
C ALA A 30 10.99 5.66 0.89
N GLY A 31 10.84 6.80 1.58
CA GLY A 31 10.25 6.84 2.91
C GLY A 31 8.78 6.41 2.94
N HIS A 32 7.98 6.83 1.95
CA HIS A 32 6.57 6.43 1.87
C HIS A 32 6.41 4.95 1.53
N ILE A 33 7.18 4.44 0.56
CA ILE A 33 7.09 3.06 0.14
C ILE A 33 7.62 2.08 1.19
N HIS A 34 8.66 2.46 1.95
CA HIS A 34 9.14 1.69 3.10
C HIS A 34 8.04 1.46 4.14
N ARG A 35 7.28 2.51 4.48
CA ARG A 35 6.16 2.41 5.43
C ARG A 35 5.03 1.54 4.89
N LEU A 36 4.77 1.59 3.59
CA LEU A 36 3.80 0.71 2.94
C LEU A 36 4.28 -0.74 2.95
N ARG A 37 5.53 -1.01 2.60
CA ARG A 37 6.16 -2.34 2.65
C ARG A 37 5.97 -3.01 4.02
N GLY A 38 6.22 -2.27 5.10
CA GLY A 38 6.01 -2.78 6.46
C GLY A 38 4.54 -3.17 6.73
N ALA A 39 3.58 -2.35 6.29
CA ALA A 39 2.16 -2.67 6.42
C ALA A 39 1.75 -3.89 5.57
N LEU A 40 2.24 -3.99 4.34
CA LEU A 40 1.95 -5.11 3.44
C LEU A 40 2.46 -6.44 4.01
N GLY A 41 3.59 -6.45 4.72
CA GLY A 41 4.09 -7.63 5.43
C GLY A 41 3.19 -8.08 6.58
N ILE A 42 2.57 -7.15 7.32
CA ILE A 42 1.60 -7.46 8.37
C ILE A 42 0.36 -8.17 7.79
N PHE A 43 -0.09 -7.74 6.61
CA PHE A 43 -1.25 -8.32 5.92
C PHE A 43 -0.91 -9.53 5.05
N ARG A 44 0.35 -9.99 5.04
CA ARG A 44 0.83 -11.10 4.20
C ARG A 44 0.57 -10.88 2.71
N ALA A 45 0.54 -9.63 2.25
CA ALA A 45 0.40 -9.28 0.85
C ALA A 45 1.74 -9.46 0.12
N ALA A 46 2.17 -10.71 -0.06
CA ALA A 46 3.54 -11.05 -0.48
C ALA A 46 3.96 -10.41 -1.81
N ARG A 47 3.06 -10.39 -2.80
CA ARG A 47 3.33 -9.80 -4.11
C ARG A 47 3.51 -8.27 -4.01
N ALA A 48 2.53 -7.58 -3.42
CA ALA A 48 2.62 -6.15 -3.14
C ALA A 48 3.88 -5.78 -2.35
N GLN A 49 4.22 -6.57 -1.32
CA GLN A 49 5.40 -6.36 -0.50
C GLN A 49 6.70 -6.51 -1.30
N ALA A 50 6.80 -7.53 -2.15
CA ALA A 50 7.97 -7.74 -3.00
C ALA A 50 8.16 -6.59 -4.00
N MET A 51 7.07 -6.10 -4.61
CA MET A 51 7.11 -4.93 -5.47
C MET A 51 7.56 -3.67 -4.72
N ALA A 52 7.06 -3.47 -3.50
CA ALA A 52 7.50 -2.36 -2.65
C ALA A 52 9.01 -2.42 -2.34
N VAL A 53 9.59 -3.62 -2.12
CA VAL A 53 11.05 -3.80 -1.94
C VAL A 53 11.82 -3.33 -3.17
N VAL A 54 11.40 -3.75 -4.37
CA VAL A 54 12.10 -3.39 -5.62
C VAL A 54 12.06 -1.88 -5.84
N LEU A 55 10.89 -1.26 -5.66
CA LEU A 55 10.71 0.17 -5.83
C LEU A 55 11.46 0.99 -4.77
N GLU A 56 11.48 0.53 -3.52
CA GLU A 56 12.26 1.14 -2.43
C GLU A 56 13.75 1.11 -2.77
N HIS A 57 14.27 -0.05 -3.20
CA HIS A 57 15.67 -0.22 -3.54
C HIS A 57 16.10 0.69 -4.69
N LYS A 58 15.30 0.78 -5.76
CA LYS A 58 15.55 1.70 -6.89
C LYS A 58 15.67 3.15 -6.42
N ALA A 59 14.69 3.61 -5.63
CA ALA A 59 14.70 4.97 -5.13
C ALA A 59 15.92 5.25 -4.23
N GLN A 60 16.30 4.28 -3.38
CA GLN A 60 17.50 4.35 -2.54
C GLN A 60 18.81 4.35 -3.34
N SER A 61 18.84 3.67 -4.49
CA SER A 61 19.99 3.66 -5.39
C SER A 61 20.03 4.86 -6.35
N GLY A 62 19.16 5.87 -6.15
CA GLY A 62 19.11 7.07 -6.99
C GLY A 62 18.41 6.87 -8.34
N SER A 63 17.75 5.74 -8.55
CA SER A 63 17.01 5.42 -9.77
C SER A 63 15.51 5.60 -9.56
N SER A 64 14.87 6.43 -10.37
CA SER A 64 13.40 6.54 -10.32
C SER A 64 12.76 5.26 -10.84
N PRO A 65 11.70 4.74 -10.20
CA PRO A 65 10.82 3.77 -10.84
C PRO A 65 10.25 4.33 -12.15
N SER A 66 9.97 3.45 -13.10
CA SER A 66 9.21 3.82 -14.29
C SER A 66 7.71 3.97 -13.99
N ASP A 67 6.99 4.67 -14.86
CA ASP A 67 5.53 4.83 -14.75
C ASP A 67 4.80 3.47 -14.76
N ALA A 68 5.28 2.52 -15.58
CA ALA A 68 4.69 1.19 -15.66
C ALA A 68 4.88 0.40 -14.35
N GLU A 69 6.06 0.48 -13.75
CA GLU A 69 6.34 -0.17 -12.46
C GLU A 69 5.53 0.46 -11.33
N PHE A 70 5.40 1.79 -11.33
CA PHE A 70 4.60 2.50 -10.36
C PHE A 70 3.11 2.17 -10.52
N SER A 71 2.57 2.19 -11.74
CA SER A 71 1.18 1.84 -12.03
C SER A 71 0.87 0.40 -11.60
N CYS A 72 1.74 -0.56 -11.94
CA CYS A 72 1.55 -1.96 -11.55
C CYS A 72 1.51 -2.12 -10.03
N PHE A 73 2.37 -1.39 -9.29
CA PHE A 73 2.33 -1.40 -7.83
C PHE A 73 1.06 -0.76 -7.27
N MET A 74 0.58 0.32 -7.87
CA MET A 74 -0.66 0.98 -7.45
C MET A 74 -1.88 0.08 -7.63
N ASP A 75 -1.96 -0.68 -8.72
CA ASP A 75 -3.04 -1.64 -8.96
C ASP A 75 -3.03 -2.77 -7.93
N GLU A 76 -1.86 -3.34 -7.66
CA GLU A 76 -1.69 -4.39 -6.65
C GLU A 76 -2.05 -3.87 -5.24
N LEU A 77 -1.61 -2.65 -4.91
CA LEU A 77 -1.90 -2.00 -3.65
C LEU A 77 -3.42 -1.71 -3.48
N ALA A 78 -4.11 -1.38 -4.57
CA ALA A 78 -5.56 -1.22 -4.59
C ALA A 78 -6.29 -2.56 -4.37
N GLY A 79 -5.79 -3.65 -4.96
CA GLY A 79 -6.29 -5.01 -4.69
C GLY A 79 -6.21 -5.37 -3.20
N VAL A 80 -5.07 -5.14 -2.56
CA VAL A 80 -4.91 -5.37 -1.11
C VAL A 80 -5.90 -4.53 -0.29
N ALA A 81 -6.11 -3.26 -0.65
CA ALA A 81 -7.08 -2.42 0.05
C ALA A 81 -8.53 -2.90 -0.14
N SER A 82 -8.87 -3.41 -1.32
CA SER A 82 -10.17 -4.03 -1.60
C SER A 82 -10.39 -5.26 -0.71
N ASP A 83 -9.43 -6.19 -0.69
CA ASP A 83 -9.53 -7.43 0.10
C ASP A 83 -9.67 -7.15 1.60
N LEU A 84 -8.88 -6.20 2.12
CA LEU A 84 -8.97 -5.77 3.51
C LEU A 84 -10.31 -5.10 3.82
N SER A 85 -10.90 -4.35 2.87
CA SER A 85 -12.21 -3.73 3.05
C SER A 85 -13.34 -4.77 3.09
N LEU A 86 -13.28 -5.79 2.22
CA LEU A 86 -14.21 -6.93 2.25
C LEU A 86 -14.11 -7.73 3.55
N TYR A 87 -12.88 -7.96 4.04
CA TYR A 87 -12.66 -8.61 5.34
C TYR A 87 -13.26 -7.80 6.51
N LEU A 88 -13.18 -6.48 6.47
CA LEU A 88 -13.79 -5.61 7.49
C LEU A 88 -15.33 -5.61 7.41
N GLY A 89 -15.90 -5.64 6.20
CA GLY A 89 -17.35 -5.74 6.01
C GLY A 89 -17.92 -7.07 6.52
N SER A 90 -17.30 -8.19 6.14
CA SER A 90 -17.73 -9.54 6.53
C SER A 90 -17.59 -9.81 8.04
N THR A 91 -16.65 -9.18 8.73
CA THR A 91 -16.53 -9.27 10.20
C THR A 91 -17.58 -8.44 10.94
N SER A 92 -18.11 -7.38 10.31
CA SER A 92 -19.21 -6.59 10.85
C SER A 92 -20.54 -7.34 10.79
N GLU A 93 -20.79 -8.12 9.74
CA GLU A 93 -22.03 -8.89 9.56
C GLU A 93 -22.11 -10.11 10.49
N ARG A 94 -20.99 -10.78 10.78
CA ARG A 94 -20.94 -11.91 11.76
C ARG A 94 -21.19 -11.51 13.21
N SER A 95 -21.20 -10.21 13.53
CA SER A 95 -21.38 -9.71 14.90
C SER A 95 -22.82 -9.30 15.21
N ALA A 96 -23.76 -9.41 14.27
CA ALA A 96 -25.18 -9.24 14.54
C ALA A 96 -25.74 -10.53 15.17
N PRO A 97 -26.24 -10.50 16.41
CA PRO A 97 -26.96 -11.65 16.95
C PRO A 97 -28.28 -11.81 16.19
N ASP A 98 -28.58 -13.03 15.75
CA ASP A 98 -29.94 -13.41 15.37
C ASP A 98 -30.88 -13.05 16.52
N GLN A 99 -31.78 -12.10 16.29
CA GLN A 99 -32.90 -11.80 17.17
C GLN A 99 -34.12 -12.62 16.77
#